data_AF-A0A2N6L7S0-F1
#
_entry.id   AF-A0A2N6L7S0-F1
#
_cell.length_a   1.000
_cell.length_b   1.000
_cell.length_c   1.000
_cell.angle_alpha   90.00
_cell.angle_beta   90.00
_cell.angle_gamma   90.00
#
_symmetry.space_group_name_H-M   'P 1'
#
loop_
_entity.id
_entity.type
_entity.pdbx_description
1 polymer ?
#
loop_
_entity_poly.entity_id
_entity_poly.type
_entity_poly.pdbx_seq_one_letter_code
_entity_poly.pdbx_strand_id
1 'polypeptide(L)'
;MDWLPSIDLSHLWNWVIAQTPTPTPSPLSTPAKSVNDIELLKSQLEFLKATNGQLGESFNRFVAAMQFTLVVFAFLGGFLAYAVGKNLDDAKKIASQLINREIENKITDLVQSEVESVKRSLQRERVIGSTVVDYYLPSDDTTEPDDCKLLRTRGFAKVRFWNQKRKPKKPVGDIFVLDLINSKLLEGQDFVGLSREDAENKREEKIRNQIDLALNLLDKTTVLVIYIDGFSKEVKTLATRVDYYYVAANTSITLIGIVADSAYVAHGQHNL
;
A
#
# COMPACT_ATOMS: atom_id res chain seq x y z
N MET A 1 9.88 -29.49 22.00
CA MET A 1 10.35 -28.43 21.09
C MET A 1 9.12 -27.91 20.41
N ASP A 2 8.70 -26.72 20.82
CA ASP A 2 7.46 -26.06 20.42
C ASP A 2 7.79 -25.03 19.34
N TRP A 3 7.24 -25.20 18.14
CA TRP A 3 7.61 -24.46 16.93
C TRP A 3 6.37 -23.81 16.29
N LEU A 4 5.52 -23.23 17.13
CA LEU A 4 4.52 -22.26 16.69
C LEU A 4 4.95 -20.87 17.18
N PRO A 5 5.31 -19.94 16.29
CA PRO A 5 5.46 -18.56 16.68
C PRO A 5 4.06 -18.03 17.03
N SER A 6 3.93 -17.46 18.23
CA SER A 6 2.77 -16.68 18.63
C SER A 6 2.60 -15.51 17.68
N ILE A 7 1.68 -15.63 16.72
CA ILE A 7 1.27 -14.53 15.85
C ILE A 7 0.52 -13.54 16.74
N ASP A 8 1.15 -12.40 17.00
CA ASP A 8 0.53 -11.28 17.72
C ASP A 8 -0.41 -10.54 16.76
N LEU A 9 -1.71 -10.85 16.87
CA LEU A 9 -2.79 -10.26 16.07
C LEU A 9 -3.20 -8.86 16.56
N SER A 10 -2.57 -8.32 17.62
CA SER A 10 -2.92 -6.98 18.15
C SER A 10 -2.55 -5.85 17.18
N HIS A 11 -1.57 -6.06 16.30
CA HIS A 11 -1.14 -5.06 15.33
C HIS A 11 -2.09 -4.89 14.13
N LEU A 12 -2.90 -5.91 13.79
CA LEU A 12 -3.89 -5.83 12.70
C LEU A 12 -5.03 -4.85 13.04
N TRP A 13 -5.31 -4.65 14.32
CA TRP A 13 -6.35 -3.72 14.78
C TRP A 13 -5.98 -2.24 14.60
N ASN A 14 -4.69 -1.90 14.67
CA ASN A 14 -4.24 -0.52 14.54
C ASN A 14 -4.33 0.02 13.11
N TRP A 15 -4.43 -0.86 12.09
CA TRP A 15 -4.51 -0.45 10.69
C TRP A 15 -5.94 -0.08 10.24
N VAL A 16 -6.97 -0.46 11.00
CA VAL A 16 -8.38 -0.32 10.58
C VAL A 16 -9.06 0.94 11.14
N ILE A 17 -8.46 1.65 12.11
CA ILE A 17 -9.15 2.77 12.81
C ILE A 17 -8.62 4.18 12.42
N ALA A 18 -7.53 4.31 11.67
CA ALA A 18 -6.90 5.63 11.45
C ALA A 18 -7.22 6.27 10.09
N GLN A 19 -8.50 6.60 9.80
CA GLN A 19 -8.83 7.67 8.85
C GLN A 19 -10.12 8.40 9.26
N THR A 20 -9.98 9.43 10.08
CA THR A 20 -10.91 10.56 10.09
C THR A 20 -10.13 11.81 9.72
N PRO A 21 -10.55 12.60 8.71
CA PRO A 21 -9.91 13.87 8.42
C PRO A 21 -10.15 14.83 9.59
N THR A 22 -9.07 15.36 10.16
CA THR A 22 -9.13 16.42 11.19
C THR A 22 -9.42 17.74 10.48
N PRO A 23 -10.51 18.47 10.78
CA PRO A 23 -10.75 19.77 10.17
C PRO A 23 -9.78 20.81 10.74
N THR A 24 -8.98 21.41 9.85
CA THR A 24 -8.09 22.55 10.14
C THR A 24 -8.91 23.81 10.43
N PRO A 25 -8.63 24.58 11.50
CA PRO A 25 -9.30 25.85 11.74
C PRO A 25 -8.74 26.93 10.79
N SER A 26 -9.62 27.71 10.17
CA SER A 26 -9.27 28.93 9.43
C SER A 26 -10.13 30.11 9.92
N PRO A 27 -9.63 31.35 9.81
CA PRO A 27 -9.81 32.39 10.81
C PRO A 27 -11.12 33.18 10.67
N LEU A 28 -11.50 33.77 11.81
CA LEU A 28 -12.65 34.61 12.06
C LEU A 28 -12.66 35.88 11.18
N SER A 29 -13.71 36.10 10.37
CA SER A 29 -14.05 37.39 9.76
C SER A 29 -15.53 37.46 9.34
N THR A 30 -16.34 38.10 10.19
CA THR A 30 -17.53 38.98 9.97
C THR A 30 -18.63 38.70 8.91
N PRO A 31 -19.88 39.14 9.18
CA PRO A 31 -21.09 38.55 8.61
C PRO A 31 -21.64 39.31 7.38
N ALA A 32 -21.72 38.63 6.23
CA ALA A 32 -22.63 39.01 5.15
C ALA A 32 -22.97 37.81 4.24
N LYS A 33 -24.27 37.55 4.11
CA LYS A 33 -24.98 36.70 3.11
C LYS A 33 -25.15 35.20 3.40
N SER A 34 -26.21 34.93 4.16
CA SER A 34 -26.77 33.68 4.65
C SER A 34 -27.60 32.85 3.66
N VAL A 35 -27.13 32.58 2.44
CA VAL A 35 -27.84 31.63 1.54
C VAL A 35 -26.91 30.53 1.02
N ASN A 36 -25.69 30.88 0.59
CA ASN A 36 -24.70 29.89 0.13
C ASN A 36 -24.17 29.00 1.27
N ASP A 37 -24.06 29.54 2.48
CA ASP A 37 -23.61 28.77 3.65
C ASP A 37 -24.63 27.71 4.07
N ILE A 38 -25.93 27.95 3.83
CA ILE A 38 -27.00 26.99 4.16
C ILE A 38 -26.94 25.78 3.21
N GLU A 39 -26.70 26.01 1.92
CA GLU A 39 -26.53 24.93 0.94
C GLU A 39 -25.23 24.13 1.17
N LEU A 40 -24.14 24.83 1.53
CA LEU A 40 -22.87 24.19 1.88
C LEU A 40 -22.99 23.35 3.15
N LEU A 41 -23.65 23.87 4.20
CA LEU A 41 -23.93 23.14 5.43
C LEU A 41 -24.83 21.92 5.17
N LYS A 42 -25.83 22.05 4.28
CA LYS A 42 -26.71 20.94 3.91
C LYS A 42 -25.95 19.85 3.14
N SER A 43 -25.07 20.24 2.22
CA SER A 43 -24.20 19.31 1.48
C SER A 43 -23.22 18.59 2.41
N GLN A 44 -22.63 19.30 3.37
CA GLN A 44 -21.76 18.69 4.40
C GLN A 44 -22.53 17.76 5.34
N LEU A 45 -23.78 18.09 5.69
CA LEU A 45 -24.63 17.26 6.53
C LEU A 45 -25.10 16.00 5.80
N GLU A 46 -25.41 16.10 4.50
CA GLU A 46 -25.70 14.93 3.66
C GLU A 46 -24.47 14.06 3.45
N PHE A 47 -23.29 14.65 3.26
CA PHE A 47 -22.03 13.92 3.19
C PHE A 47 -21.75 13.17 4.50
N LEU A 48 -21.84 13.85 5.66
CA LEU A 48 -21.68 13.22 6.97
C LEU A 48 -22.72 12.12 7.23
N LYS A 49 -23.96 12.29 6.75
CA LYS A 49 -25.01 11.28 6.86
C LYS A 49 -24.73 10.06 5.96
N ALA A 50 -24.24 10.29 4.75
CA ALA A 50 -23.83 9.24 3.83
C ALA A 50 -22.59 8.48 4.34
N THR A 51 -21.59 9.19 4.87
CA THR A 51 -20.41 8.59 5.50
C THR A 51 -20.77 7.81 6.75
N ASN A 52 -21.67 8.31 7.61
CA ASN A 52 -22.19 7.54 8.75
C ASN A 52 -22.98 6.29 8.32
N GLY A 53 -23.72 6.35 7.22
CA GLY A 53 -24.40 5.19 6.65
C GLY A 53 -23.42 4.13 6.14
N GLN A 54 -22.37 4.55 5.43
CA GLN A 54 -21.33 3.67 4.89
C GLN A 54 -20.43 3.09 5.99
N LEU A 55 -20.21 3.85 7.07
CA LEU A 55 -19.55 3.38 8.28
C LEU A 55 -20.43 2.36 9.02
N GLY A 56 -21.75 2.56 9.06
CA GLY A 56 -22.71 1.61 9.60
C GLY A 56 -22.75 0.29 8.82
N GLU A 57 -22.67 0.35 7.48
CA GLU A 57 -22.60 -0.85 6.64
C GLU A 57 -21.27 -1.60 6.81
N SER A 58 -20.15 -0.87 6.89
CA SER A 58 -18.83 -1.45 7.14
C SER A 58 -18.72 -2.05 8.54
N PHE A 59 -19.28 -1.39 9.55
CA PHE A 59 -19.37 -1.89 10.92
C PHE A 59 -20.29 -3.11 11.00
N ASN A 60 -21.42 -3.13 10.30
CA ASN A 60 -22.28 -4.31 10.24
C ASN A 60 -21.60 -5.50 9.56
N ARG A 61 -20.82 -5.28 8.49
CA ARG A 61 -20.01 -6.35 7.87
C ARG A 61 -18.90 -6.84 8.79
N PHE A 62 -18.25 -5.92 9.51
CA PHE A 62 -17.22 -6.25 10.49
C PHE A 62 -17.80 -7.05 11.68
N VAL A 63 -18.91 -6.59 12.25
CA VAL A 63 -19.66 -7.27 13.31
C VAL A 63 -20.15 -8.63 12.84
N ALA A 64 -20.63 -8.75 11.59
CA ALA A 64 -21.03 -10.02 11.03
C ALA A 64 -19.83 -10.99 10.88
N ALA A 65 -18.67 -10.52 10.43
CA ALA A 65 -17.44 -11.32 10.33
C ALA A 65 -16.91 -11.76 11.71
N MET A 66 -17.00 -10.87 12.70
CA MET A 66 -16.63 -11.19 14.09
C MET A 66 -17.62 -12.13 14.77
N GLN A 67 -18.93 -11.94 14.56
CA GLN A 67 -19.96 -12.87 15.00
C GLN A 67 -19.76 -14.24 14.37
N PHE A 68 -19.44 -14.31 13.08
CA PHE A 68 -19.13 -15.56 12.40
C PHE A 68 -17.91 -16.25 13.02
N THR A 69 -16.83 -15.50 13.26
CA THR A 69 -15.62 -16.01 13.92
C THR A 69 -15.93 -16.56 15.32
N LEU A 70 -16.70 -15.81 16.12
CA LEU A 70 -17.13 -16.24 17.45
C LEU A 70 -18.07 -17.46 17.39
N VAL A 71 -18.96 -17.54 16.41
CA VAL A 71 -19.85 -18.70 16.21
C VAL A 71 -19.03 -19.94 15.83
N VAL A 72 -18.05 -19.80 14.93
CA VAL A 72 -17.15 -20.91 14.54
C VAL A 72 -16.35 -21.39 15.75
N PHE A 73 -15.73 -20.48 16.51
CA PHE A 73 -14.99 -20.85 17.72
C PHE A 73 -15.88 -21.37 18.84
N ALA A 74 -17.11 -20.88 19.00
CA ALA A 74 -18.09 -21.40 19.96
C ALA A 74 -18.60 -22.78 19.55
N PHE A 75 -18.77 -23.03 18.26
CA PHE A 75 -19.15 -24.34 17.74
C PHE A 75 -18.02 -25.35 17.92
N LEU A 76 -16.76 -24.96 17.62
CA LEU A 76 -15.57 -25.77 17.88
C LEU A 76 -15.35 -26.02 19.37
N GLY A 77 -15.49 -25.01 20.21
CA GLY A 77 -15.36 -25.13 21.66
C GLY A 77 -16.46 -25.98 22.29
N GLY A 78 -17.72 -25.78 21.86
CA GLY A 78 -18.86 -26.58 22.27
C GLY A 78 -18.77 -28.02 21.78
N PHE A 79 -18.28 -28.25 20.56
CA PHE A 79 -18.02 -29.58 20.01
C PHE A 79 -16.93 -30.31 20.78
N LEU A 80 -15.83 -29.64 21.11
CA LEU A 80 -14.76 -30.23 21.93
C LEU A 80 -15.25 -30.55 23.34
N ALA A 81 -16.00 -29.65 23.98
CA ALA A 81 -16.58 -29.89 25.30
C ALA A 81 -17.63 -31.03 25.31
N TYR A 82 -18.42 -31.15 24.24
CA TYR A 82 -19.43 -32.21 24.08
C TYR A 82 -18.79 -33.57 23.75
N ALA A 83 -17.80 -33.61 22.86
CA ALA A 83 -17.09 -34.83 22.46
C ALA A 83 -16.26 -35.42 23.61
N VAL A 84 -15.76 -34.58 24.51
CA VAL A 84 -15.08 -35.01 25.74
C VAL A 84 -16.09 -35.43 26.84
N GLY A 85 -17.32 -34.92 26.80
CA GLY A 85 -18.31 -35.07 27.86
C GLY A 85 -19.28 -36.25 27.76
N LYS A 86 -19.59 -36.81 26.58
CA LYS A 86 -20.56 -37.92 26.45
C LYS A 86 -20.24 -38.94 25.36
N ASN A 87 -20.49 -40.21 25.70
CA ASN A 87 -20.46 -41.43 24.90
C ASN A 87 -20.21 -41.24 23.40
N LEU A 88 -18.96 -41.51 23.02
CA LEU A 88 -18.36 -41.32 21.69
C LEU A 88 -19.14 -41.96 20.53
N ASP A 89 -19.96 -42.98 20.77
CA ASP A 89 -20.60 -43.77 19.69
C ASP A 89 -21.89 -43.14 19.15
N ASP A 90 -22.74 -42.55 19.99
CA ASP A 90 -23.99 -41.90 19.53
C ASP A 90 -23.72 -40.52 18.92
N ALA A 91 -22.73 -39.79 19.46
CA ALA A 91 -22.27 -38.53 18.90
C ALA A 91 -21.67 -38.71 17.50
N LYS A 92 -20.91 -39.79 17.26
CA LYS A 92 -20.29 -40.09 15.96
C LYS A 92 -21.33 -40.36 14.87
N LYS A 93 -22.45 -40.99 15.21
CA LYS A 93 -23.50 -41.39 14.25
C LYS A 93 -24.38 -40.22 13.82
N ILE A 94 -24.79 -39.37 14.76
CA ILE A 94 -25.58 -38.16 14.50
C ILE A 94 -24.73 -37.08 13.84
N ALA A 95 -23.47 -36.93 14.27
CA ALA A 95 -22.52 -36.01 13.64
C ALA A 95 -22.26 -36.42 12.19
N SER A 96 -21.98 -37.70 11.89
CA SER A 96 -21.69 -38.14 10.51
C SER A 96 -22.86 -37.89 9.54
N GLN A 97 -24.11 -37.95 10.00
CA GLN A 97 -25.28 -37.73 9.14
C GLN A 97 -25.63 -36.26 8.90
N LEU A 98 -25.41 -35.39 9.89
CA LEU A 98 -25.62 -33.94 9.74
C LEU A 98 -24.43 -33.25 9.05
N ILE A 99 -23.20 -33.70 9.32
CA ILE A 99 -21.95 -33.23 8.72
C ILE A 99 -21.94 -33.54 7.22
N ASN A 100 -22.25 -34.77 6.80
CA ASN A 100 -22.14 -35.14 5.39
C ASN A 100 -23.17 -34.44 4.48
N ARG A 101 -24.30 -33.95 5.03
CA ARG A 101 -25.34 -33.28 4.22
C ARG A 101 -25.19 -31.77 4.13
N GLU A 102 -24.63 -31.13 5.16
CA GLU A 102 -24.54 -29.67 5.24
C GLU A 102 -23.14 -29.15 4.89
N ILE A 103 -22.09 -29.97 5.07
CA ILE A 103 -20.71 -29.61 4.71
C ILE A 103 -20.48 -29.65 3.20
N GLU A 104 -21.00 -30.67 2.50
CA GLU A 104 -20.53 -31.02 1.16
C GLU A 104 -20.79 -29.91 0.10
N ASN A 105 -21.88 -29.14 0.22
CA ASN A 105 -22.29 -28.19 -0.84
C ASN A 105 -22.33 -26.71 -0.47
N LYS A 106 -22.18 -26.31 0.80
CA LYS A 106 -22.21 -24.87 1.18
C LYS A 106 -21.02 -24.41 2.01
N ILE A 107 -20.46 -25.29 2.84
CA ILE A 107 -19.29 -24.96 3.66
C ILE A 107 -18.02 -25.15 2.84
N THR A 108 -17.95 -26.16 1.96
CA THR A 108 -16.79 -26.38 1.09
C THR A 108 -16.48 -25.16 0.22
N ASP A 109 -17.48 -24.58 -0.46
CA ASP A 109 -17.26 -23.47 -1.38
C ASP A 109 -16.88 -22.17 -0.64
N LEU A 110 -17.53 -21.88 0.48
CA LEU A 110 -17.21 -20.72 1.31
C LEU A 110 -15.82 -20.83 1.92
N VAL A 111 -15.51 -21.97 2.57
CA VAL A 111 -14.19 -22.21 3.18
C VAL A 111 -13.10 -22.21 2.11
N GLN A 112 -13.34 -22.83 0.95
CA GLN A 112 -12.39 -22.85 -0.16
C GLN A 112 -12.13 -21.43 -0.68
N SER A 113 -13.17 -20.62 -0.86
CA SER A 113 -13.02 -19.23 -1.34
C SER A 113 -12.25 -18.35 -0.35
N GLU A 114 -12.49 -18.51 0.95
CA GLU A 114 -11.77 -17.79 2.00
C GLU A 114 -10.31 -18.26 2.10
N VAL A 115 -10.06 -19.56 2.05
CA VAL A 115 -8.69 -20.13 2.02
C VAL A 115 -7.91 -19.62 0.81
N GLU A 116 -8.54 -19.57 -0.36
CA GLU A 116 -7.92 -19.01 -1.56
C GLU A 116 -7.65 -17.50 -1.44
N SER A 117 -8.57 -16.76 -0.81
CA SER A 117 -8.40 -15.32 -0.54
C SER A 117 -7.21 -15.06 0.39
N VAL A 118 -7.11 -15.82 1.49
CA VAL A 118 -5.99 -15.76 2.42
C VAL A 118 -4.69 -16.17 1.73
N LYS A 119 -4.70 -17.26 0.95
CA LYS A 119 -3.53 -17.71 0.19
C LYS A 119 -3.04 -16.64 -0.78
N ARG A 120 -3.96 -16.01 -1.53
CA ARG A 120 -3.63 -14.89 -2.43
C ARG A 120 -3.05 -13.70 -1.66
N SER A 121 -3.61 -13.38 -0.50
CA SER A 121 -3.13 -12.28 0.34
C SER A 121 -1.73 -12.57 0.93
N LEU A 122 -1.47 -13.79 1.38
CA LEU A 122 -0.16 -14.20 1.88
C LEU A 122 0.89 -14.28 0.77
N GLN A 123 0.52 -14.78 -0.42
CA GLN A 123 1.40 -14.75 -1.59
C GLN A 123 1.78 -13.32 -1.97
N ARG A 124 0.82 -12.39 -1.87
CA ARG A 124 1.04 -10.98 -2.14
C ARG A 124 2.11 -10.37 -1.24
N GLU A 125 1.95 -10.54 0.07
CA GLU A 125 2.93 -10.04 1.04
C GLU A 125 4.28 -10.76 0.94
N ARG A 126 4.31 -12.03 0.51
CA ARG A 126 5.58 -12.73 0.24
C ARG A 126 6.38 -12.06 -0.88
N VAL A 127 5.71 -11.63 -1.96
CA VAL A 127 6.37 -10.92 -3.07
C VAL A 127 7.02 -9.64 -2.56
N ILE A 128 6.28 -8.82 -1.80
CA ILE A 128 6.78 -7.60 -1.16
C ILE A 128 8.01 -7.90 -0.30
N GLY A 129 7.93 -8.90 0.57
CA GLY A 129 9.03 -9.29 1.46
C GLY A 129 10.29 -9.75 0.72
N SER A 130 10.15 -10.39 -0.45
CA SER A 130 11.28 -10.88 -1.23
C SER A 130 11.93 -9.83 -2.15
N THR A 131 11.19 -8.77 -2.47
CA THR A 131 11.57 -7.75 -3.46
C THR A 131 12.72 -6.88 -2.95
N VAL A 132 13.73 -6.68 -3.79
CA VAL A 132 14.86 -5.78 -3.56
C VAL A 132 14.53 -4.40 -4.11
N VAL A 133 14.52 -3.40 -3.24
CA VAL A 133 14.29 -2.01 -3.61
C VAL A 133 15.58 -1.22 -3.49
N ASP A 134 16.03 -0.63 -4.58
CA ASP A 134 17.08 0.40 -4.58
C ASP A 134 16.45 1.77 -4.52
N TYR A 135 16.69 2.48 -3.41
CA TYR A 135 16.24 3.85 -3.22
C TYR A 135 17.39 4.80 -3.49
N TYR A 136 17.32 5.59 -4.55
CA TYR A 136 18.37 6.50 -4.96
C TYR A 136 17.96 7.97 -4.80
N LEU A 137 18.73 8.68 -3.99
CA LEU A 137 18.65 10.13 -3.79
C LEU A 137 19.77 10.83 -4.58
N PRO A 138 19.50 11.53 -5.69
CA PRO A 138 20.49 12.28 -6.47
C PRO A 138 20.89 13.58 -5.77
N SER A 139 21.44 13.44 -4.57
CA SER A 139 21.96 14.52 -3.74
C SER A 139 23.19 14.03 -2.97
N ASP A 140 24.02 14.96 -2.54
CA ASP A 140 25.16 14.70 -1.66
C ASP A 140 24.75 14.48 -0.19
N ASP A 141 23.46 14.64 0.12
CA ASP A 141 22.89 14.33 1.43
C ASP A 141 23.05 12.83 1.74
N THR A 142 23.62 12.55 2.92
CA THR A 142 23.79 11.19 3.44
C THR A 142 22.63 10.75 4.32
N THR A 143 21.72 11.66 4.63
CA THR A 143 20.55 11.41 5.44
C THR A 143 19.56 10.60 4.61
N GLU A 144 19.19 9.43 5.14
CA GLU A 144 18.19 8.58 4.52
C GLU A 144 16.78 9.22 4.67
N PRO A 145 16.04 9.42 3.56
CA PRO A 145 14.68 9.95 3.62
C PRO A 145 13.72 9.05 4.40
N ASP A 146 12.72 9.64 5.05
CA ASP A 146 11.72 8.89 5.81
C ASP A 146 10.90 7.94 4.93
N ASP A 147 10.68 8.29 3.66
CA ASP A 147 10.04 7.42 2.67
C ASP A 147 10.79 6.09 2.48
N CYS A 148 12.12 6.12 2.51
CA CYS A 148 12.93 4.91 2.43
C CYS A 148 12.74 4.01 3.67
N LYS A 149 12.59 4.61 4.86
CA LYS A 149 12.27 3.89 6.10
C LYS A 149 10.85 3.33 6.07
N LEU A 150 9.90 4.09 5.54
CA LEU A 150 8.50 3.65 5.40
C LEU A 150 8.37 2.41 4.51
N LEU A 151 9.19 2.28 3.46
CA LEU A 151 9.24 1.05 2.66
C LEU A 151 9.63 -0.18 3.50
N ARG A 152 10.59 -0.04 4.41
CA ARG A 152 10.96 -1.13 5.33
C ARG A 152 9.81 -1.47 6.28
N THR A 153 9.17 -0.44 6.85
CA THR A 153 8.00 -0.60 7.72
C THR A 153 6.83 -1.26 6.99
N ARG A 154 6.66 -1.00 5.69
CA ARG A 154 5.62 -1.64 4.85
C ARG A 154 5.86 -3.14 4.67
N GLY A 155 7.08 -3.64 4.86
CA GLY A 155 7.40 -5.06 4.74
C GLY A 155 8.43 -5.40 3.66
N PHE A 156 9.00 -4.40 2.97
CA PHE A 156 10.15 -4.64 2.08
C PHE A 156 11.39 -4.96 2.91
N ALA A 157 11.78 -6.24 2.97
CA ALA A 157 12.90 -6.66 3.81
C ALA A 157 14.27 -6.18 3.29
N LYS A 158 14.38 -5.86 1.99
CA LYS A 158 15.64 -5.52 1.31
C LYS A 158 15.58 -4.15 0.64
N VAL A 159 15.60 -3.08 1.43
CA VAL A 159 15.67 -1.70 0.93
C VAL A 159 17.10 -1.16 1.05
N ARG A 160 17.76 -0.92 -0.08
CA ARG A 160 19.13 -0.38 -0.17
C ARG A 160 19.07 1.11 -0.50
N PHE A 161 19.63 1.93 0.38
CA PHE A 161 19.71 3.38 0.16
C PHE A 161 21.01 3.76 -0.53
N TRP A 162 20.89 4.59 -1.56
CA TRP A 162 21.97 5.09 -2.41
C TRP A 162 21.86 6.61 -2.54
N ASN A 163 23.00 7.24 -2.76
CA ASN A 163 23.07 8.68 -3.01
C ASN A 163 24.23 9.03 -3.95
N GLN A 164 24.48 10.32 -4.17
CA GLN A 164 25.53 10.76 -5.10
C GLN A 164 26.94 10.33 -4.66
N LYS A 165 27.19 10.29 -3.35
CA LYS A 165 28.47 9.83 -2.76
C LYS A 165 28.64 8.32 -2.82
N ARG A 166 27.54 7.57 -2.70
CA ARG A 166 27.49 6.11 -2.76
C ARG A 166 26.52 5.70 -3.86
N LYS A 167 27.03 5.74 -5.09
CA LYS A 167 26.24 5.39 -6.28
C LYS A 167 25.80 3.91 -6.25
N PRO A 168 24.61 3.61 -6.77
CA PRO A 168 24.17 2.23 -6.97
C PRO A 168 25.13 1.49 -7.92
N LYS A 169 25.29 0.18 -7.69
CA LYS A 169 26.14 -0.70 -8.51
C LYS A 169 25.25 -1.74 -9.18
N LYS A 170 25.54 -2.08 -10.45
CA LYS A 170 24.87 -3.18 -11.14
C LYS A 170 25.20 -4.54 -10.48
N PRO A 171 24.25 -5.49 -10.47
CA PRO A 171 22.85 -5.32 -10.86
C PRO A 171 22.06 -4.53 -9.81
N VAL A 172 21.15 -3.68 -10.28
CA VAL A 172 20.16 -3.03 -9.41
C VAL A 172 19.08 -4.03 -9.01
N GLY A 173 18.25 -3.66 -8.04
CA GLY A 173 17.17 -4.47 -7.52
C GLY A 173 16.01 -4.59 -8.49
N ASP A 174 14.97 -5.26 -8.03
CA ASP A 174 13.71 -5.45 -8.76
C ASP A 174 12.99 -4.10 -9.00
N ILE A 175 13.17 -3.16 -8.07
CA ILE A 175 12.61 -1.80 -8.15
C ILE A 175 13.71 -0.79 -7.91
N PHE A 176 13.75 0.24 -8.75
CA PHE A 176 14.63 1.40 -8.58
C PHE A 176 13.79 2.66 -8.37
N VAL A 177 13.86 3.24 -7.17
CA VAL A 177 13.21 4.50 -6.82
C VAL A 177 14.17 5.65 -7.06
N LEU A 178 13.81 6.58 -7.94
CA LEU A 178 14.52 7.84 -8.17
C LEU A 178 13.80 8.96 -7.42
N ASP A 179 14.39 9.41 -6.32
CA ASP A 179 13.81 10.43 -5.45
C ASP A 179 14.24 11.85 -5.86
N LEU A 180 13.41 12.50 -6.66
CA LEU A 180 13.64 13.88 -7.09
C LEU A 180 13.07 14.90 -6.09
N ILE A 181 12.13 14.50 -5.22
CA ILE A 181 11.50 15.39 -4.24
C ILE A 181 12.49 15.75 -3.13
N ASN A 182 13.08 14.76 -2.46
CA ASN A 182 13.97 15.04 -1.33
C ASN A 182 15.38 15.46 -1.79
N SER A 183 15.68 15.36 -3.08
CA SER A 183 17.02 15.66 -3.64
C SER A 183 17.42 17.13 -3.55
N LYS A 184 16.44 18.05 -3.49
CA LYS A 184 16.61 19.51 -3.68
C LYS A 184 17.26 19.90 -5.02
N LEU A 185 17.39 18.96 -5.95
CA LEU A 185 18.02 19.18 -7.26
C LEU A 185 17.22 20.13 -8.15
N LEU A 186 15.91 20.22 -7.87
CA LEU A 186 14.93 21.05 -8.57
C LEU A 186 14.66 22.40 -7.87
N GLU A 187 15.49 22.77 -6.90
CA GLU A 187 15.38 24.01 -6.12
C GLU A 187 16.75 24.71 -6.00
N GLY A 188 16.76 25.92 -5.44
CA GLY A 188 17.99 26.63 -5.05
C GLY A 188 18.53 27.64 -6.08
N GLN A 189 19.81 27.99 -5.94
CA GLN A 189 20.43 29.11 -6.68
C GLN A 189 20.42 28.93 -8.19
N ASP A 190 20.36 27.68 -8.67
CA ASP A 190 20.28 27.37 -10.10
C ASP A 190 19.04 27.95 -10.80
N PHE A 191 18.01 28.33 -10.03
CA PHE A 191 16.75 28.86 -10.54
C PHE A 191 16.57 30.35 -10.25
N VAL A 192 17.49 30.97 -9.50
CA VAL A 192 17.38 32.38 -9.10
C VAL A 192 17.62 33.29 -10.29
N GLY A 193 16.72 34.25 -10.52
CA GLY A 193 16.83 35.23 -11.61
C GLY A 193 16.42 34.69 -12.99
N LEU A 194 16.03 33.43 -13.09
CA LEU A 194 15.46 32.88 -14.32
C LEU A 194 14.00 33.36 -14.50
N SER A 195 13.59 33.51 -15.75
CA SER A 195 12.18 33.62 -16.07
C SER A 195 11.47 32.32 -15.70
N ARG A 196 10.14 32.35 -15.55
CA ARG A 196 9.36 31.15 -15.26
C ARG A 196 9.58 30.06 -16.32
N GLU A 197 9.61 30.44 -17.59
CA GLU A 197 9.80 29.51 -18.71
C GLU A 197 11.21 28.90 -18.69
N ASP A 198 12.24 29.70 -18.44
CA ASP A 198 13.62 29.21 -18.35
C ASP A 198 13.82 28.29 -17.15
N ALA A 199 13.21 28.60 -16.02
CA ALA A 199 13.23 27.75 -14.83
C ALA A 199 12.53 26.40 -15.08
N GLU A 200 11.38 26.40 -15.76
CA GLU A 200 10.67 25.18 -16.15
C GLU A 200 11.51 24.34 -17.14
N ASN A 201 12.11 24.96 -18.15
CA ASN A 201 12.98 24.25 -19.10
C ASN A 201 14.21 23.64 -18.43
N LYS A 202 14.87 24.39 -17.53
CA LYS A 202 16.01 23.90 -16.74
C LYS A 202 15.62 22.76 -15.81
N ARG A 203 14.41 22.82 -15.23
CA ARG A 203 13.86 21.73 -14.40
C ARG A 203 13.70 20.45 -15.22
N GLU A 204 13.08 20.52 -16.40
CA GLU A 204 12.90 19.37 -17.28
C GLU A 204 14.24 18.78 -17.76
N GLU A 205 15.23 19.64 -18.07
CA GLU A 205 16.58 19.19 -18.42
C GLU A 205 17.24 18.41 -17.27
N LYS A 206 17.16 18.93 -16.05
CA LYS A 206 17.69 18.25 -14.86
C LYS A 206 17.00 16.90 -14.60
N ILE A 207 15.68 16.84 -14.75
CA ILE A 207 14.91 15.60 -14.61
C ILE A 207 15.36 14.59 -15.67
N ARG A 208 15.48 15.01 -16.93
CA ARG A 208 15.96 14.16 -18.03
C ARG A 208 17.32 13.56 -17.70
N ASN A 209 18.27 14.39 -17.25
CA ASN A 209 19.62 13.92 -16.94
C ASN A 209 19.61 12.84 -15.84
N GLN A 210 18.78 12.99 -14.80
CA GLN A 210 18.68 11.97 -13.75
C GLN A 210 17.98 10.69 -14.22
N ILE A 211 16.93 10.81 -15.05
CA ILE A 211 16.26 9.65 -15.65
C ILE A 211 17.23 8.89 -16.55
N ASP A 212 17.95 9.58 -17.44
CA ASP A 212 18.91 8.94 -18.34
C ASP A 212 20.05 8.22 -17.57
N LEU A 213 20.52 8.81 -16.46
CA LEU A 213 21.45 8.15 -15.55
C LEU A 213 20.87 6.90 -14.90
N ALA A 214 19.61 6.96 -14.45
CA ALA A 214 18.91 5.81 -13.87
C ALA A 214 18.75 4.70 -14.92
N LEU A 215 18.26 5.01 -16.12
CA LEU A 215 18.03 4.05 -17.21
C LEU A 215 19.29 3.28 -17.60
N ASN A 216 20.47 3.92 -17.56
CA ASN A 216 21.74 3.25 -17.81
C ASN A 216 22.08 2.17 -16.78
N LEU A 217 21.47 2.22 -15.59
CA LEU A 217 21.68 1.27 -14.50
C LEU A 217 20.68 0.12 -14.50
N LEU A 218 19.49 0.30 -15.09
CA LEU A 218 18.39 -0.65 -14.99
C LEU A 218 18.60 -1.85 -15.91
N ASP A 219 18.12 -3.00 -15.44
CA ASP A 219 17.87 -4.17 -16.27
C ASP A 219 16.41 -4.17 -16.75
N LYS A 220 16.08 -4.90 -17.82
CA LYS A 220 14.72 -4.90 -18.41
C LYS A 220 13.61 -5.34 -17.44
N THR A 221 13.97 -6.12 -16.43
CA THR A 221 13.04 -6.62 -15.41
C THR A 221 12.85 -5.64 -14.26
N THR A 222 13.70 -4.62 -14.13
CA THR A 222 13.62 -3.62 -13.08
C THR A 222 12.53 -2.59 -13.38
N VAL A 223 11.68 -2.30 -12.40
CA VAL A 223 10.68 -1.23 -12.50
C VAL A 223 11.25 0.09 -11.99
N LEU A 224 11.15 1.16 -12.79
CA LEU A 224 11.57 2.51 -12.41
C LEU A 224 10.41 3.28 -11.76
N VAL A 225 10.58 3.66 -10.49
CA VAL A 225 9.62 4.53 -9.79
C VAL A 225 10.22 5.93 -9.67
N ILE A 226 9.59 6.92 -10.30
CA ILE A 226 10.06 8.31 -10.32
C ILE A 226 9.27 9.08 -9.26
N TYR A 227 9.91 9.41 -8.14
CA TYR A 227 9.29 10.18 -7.07
C TYR A 227 9.55 11.67 -7.29
N ILE A 228 8.55 12.37 -7.82
CA ILE A 228 8.65 13.75 -8.31
C ILE A 228 7.39 14.54 -7.98
N ASP A 229 7.57 15.79 -7.57
CA ASP A 229 6.43 16.68 -7.32
C ASP A 229 5.89 17.26 -8.64
N GLY A 230 4.57 17.33 -8.76
CA GLY A 230 3.88 17.88 -9.91
C GLY A 230 4.07 17.12 -11.23
N PHE A 231 3.73 17.81 -12.33
CA PHE A 231 3.82 17.27 -13.68
C PHE A 231 5.22 17.48 -14.27
N SER A 232 5.70 16.50 -15.04
CA SER A 232 6.91 16.62 -15.87
C SER A 232 6.64 16.17 -17.29
N LYS A 233 6.99 17.02 -18.26
CA LYS A 233 6.91 16.68 -19.69
C LYS A 233 7.83 15.50 -20.01
N GLU A 234 9.02 15.46 -19.42
CA GLU A 234 10.00 14.40 -19.63
C GLU A 234 9.46 13.03 -19.22
N VAL A 235 8.84 12.93 -18.04
CA VAL A 235 8.22 11.68 -17.57
C VAL A 235 7.10 11.22 -18.51
N LYS A 236 6.31 12.16 -19.05
CA LYS A 236 5.24 11.84 -20.02
C LYS A 236 5.80 11.30 -21.34
N THR A 237 6.93 11.82 -21.81
CA THR A 237 7.58 11.37 -23.05
C THR A 237 8.40 10.10 -22.87
N LEU A 238 8.59 9.62 -21.64
CA LEU A 238 9.44 8.46 -21.39
C LEU A 238 8.97 7.19 -22.12
N ALA A 239 7.66 6.96 -22.21
CA ALA A 239 7.06 5.84 -22.94
C ALA A 239 7.40 5.80 -24.44
N THR A 240 7.81 6.91 -25.07
CA THR A 240 8.23 6.90 -26.47
C THR A 240 9.71 6.55 -26.64
N ARG A 241 10.48 6.56 -25.54
CA ARG A 241 11.94 6.42 -25.54
C ARG A 241 12.41 5.09 -24.95
N VAL A 242 11.59 4.43 -24.13
CA VAL A 242 12.04 3.26 -23.37
C VAL A 242 11.06 2.10 -23.40
N ASP A 243 11.63 0.90 -23.32
CA ASP A 243 10.94 -0.39 -23.18
C ASP A 243 11.16 -0.94 -21.76
N TYR A 244 10.90 -0.10 -20.75
CA TYR A 244 10.95 -0.46 -19.33
C TYR A 244 9.61 -0.14 -18.67
N TYR A 245 9.28 -0.89 -17.62
CA TYR A 245 8.19 -0.51 -16.74
C TYR A 245 8.61 0.69 -15.90
N TYR A 246 7.83 1.76 -15.98
CA TYR A 246 8.05 2.95 -15.18
C TYR A 246 6.74 3.54 -14.69
N VAL A 247 6.80 4.28 -13.60
CA VAL A 247 5.64 4.91 -12.97
C VAL A 247 6.10 6.08 -12.10
N ALA A 248 5.27 7.14 -12.02
CA ALA A 248 5.58 8.31 -11.21
C ALA A 248 4.73 8.35 -9.94
N ALA A 249 5.35 8.80 -8.84
CA ALA A 249 4.70 9.06 -7.57
C ALA A 249 4.95 10.52 -7.17
N ASN A 250 3.96 11.18 -6.56
CA ASN A 250 4.05 12.58 -6.17
C ASN A 250 3.81 12.84 -4.67
N THR A 251 3.46 11.81 -3.91
CA THR A 251 3.35 11.87 -2.44
C THR A 251 3.93 10.60 -1.82
N SER A 252 4.32 10.66 -0.54
CA SER A 252 4.83 9.51 0.20
C SER A 252 3.85 8.33 0.18
N ILE A 253 2.55 8.57 0.39
CA ILE A 253 1.53 7.52 0.40
C ILE A 253 1.46 6.84 -0.97
N THR A 254 1.41 7.63 -2.04
CA THR A 254 1.37 7.10 -3.41
C THR A 254 2.65 6.35 -3.75
N LEU A 255 3.81 6.82 -3.29
CA LEU A 255 5.09 6.14 -3.48
C LEU A 255 5.08 4.74 -2.87
N ILE A 256 4.68 4.59 -1.60
CA ILE A 256 4.64 3.28 -0.95
C ILE A 256 3.69 2.32 -1.67
N GLY A 257 2.51 2.80 -2.07
CA GLY A 257 1.56 2.02 -2.86
C GLY A 257 2.11 1.58 -4.21
N ILE A 258 2.71 2.52 -4.96
CA ILE A 258 3.30 2.25 -6.27
C ILE A 258 4.47 1.28 -6.18
N VAL A 259 5.33 1.38 -5.16
CA VAL A 259 6.43 0.44 -4.97
C VAL A 259 5.90 -0.96 -4.64
N ALA A 260 4.82 -1.07 -3.86
CA ALA A 260 4.13 -2.35 -3.64
C ALA A 260 3.56 -2.93 -4.94
N ASP A 261 2.90 -2.12 -5.76
CA ASP A 261 2.36 -2.59 -7.04
C ASP A 261 3.47 -2.98 -8.03
N SER A 262 4.55 -2.20 -8.06
CA SER A 262 5.74 -2.45 -8.88
C SER A 262 6.44 -3.77 -8.51
N ALA A 263 6.35 -4.20 -7.25
CA ALA A 263 6.89 -5.48 -6.81
C ALA A 263 6.23 -6.66 -7.53
N TYR A 264 4.92 -6.60 -7.76
CA TYR A 264 4.20 -7.62 -8.52
C TYR A 264 4.56 -7.62 -10.00
N VAL A 265 4.76 -6.43 -10.58
CA VAL A 265 5.18 -6.30 -11.98
C VAL A 265 6.56 -6.90 -12.17
N ALA A 266 7.54 -6.54 -11.32
CA ALA A 266 8.88 -7.09 -11.37
C ALA A 266 8.87 -8.62 -11.15
N HIS A 267 8.13 -9.11 -10.15
CA HIS A 267 8.00 -10.55 -9.91
C HIS A 267 7.37 -11.28 -11.10
N GLY A 268 6.36 -10.71 -11.74
CA GLY A 268 5.76 -11.27 -12.96
C GLY A 268 6.78 -11.36 -14.09
N GLN A 269 7.54 -10.29 -14.34
CA GLN A 269 8.57 -10.25 -15.39
C GLN A 269 9.68 -11.28 -15.20
N HIS A 270 10.07 -11.57 -13.96
CA HIS A 270 11.08 -12.59 -13.68
C HIS A 270 10.59 -14.03 -13.91
N ASN A 271 9.28 -14.26 -14.02
CA ASN A 271 8.69 -15.58 -14.17
C ASN A 271 8.02 -15.81 -15.54
N LEU A 272 8.19 -14.89 -16.49
CA LEU A 272 7.82 -15.06 -17.90
C LEU A 272 8.96 -15.73 -18.68
#